data_AF-A0A2D6G0J6-F1
#
_entry.id   AF-A0A2D6G0J6-F1
#
_cell.length_a   1.000
_cell.length_b   1.000
_cell.length_c   1.000
_cell.angle_alpha   90.00
_cell.angle_beta   90.00
_cell.angle_gamma   90.00
#
_symmetry.space_group_name_H-M   'P 1'
#
loop_
_entity.id
_entity.type
_entity.pdbx_description
1 polymer ?
#
loop_
_entity_poly.entity_id
_entity_poly.type
_entity_poly.pdbx_seq_one_letter_code
_entity_poly.pdbx_strand_id
1 'polypeptide(L)'
;MNAYTIIDEKQIDSTREHFSDLNAMNELLDEAANSGIEASVSPGELYAFALGAVAANADKVQRALQDNANIRAAFQDFLQKVSQFHLPQAIAASTADVDVREGPQCKISIEPSQANPDQVYVIVELAGGEASQPKAMHLMGTGNSYLRVALPEFYDGIAQLIEECASEIVALLRDPDTEVFLK
;
A
#
# COMPACT_ATOMS: atom_id res chain seq x y z
N MET A 1 -6.37 -35.25 -16.24
CA MET A 1 -7.18 -34.11 -15.75
C MET A 1 -7.10 -34.15 -14.24
N ASN A 2 -6.28 -33.29 -13.62
CA ASN A 2 -6.28 -33.15 -12.17
C ASN A 2 -7.46 -32.25 -11.79
N ALA A 3 -8.49 -32.84 -11.20
CA ALA A 3 -9.54 -32.10 -10.54
C ALA A 3 -8.92 -31.44 -9.29
N TYR A 4 -8.86 -30.11 -9.27
CA TYR A 4 -8.59 -29.38 -8.04
C TYR A 4 -9.81 -29.55 -7.14
N THR A 5 -9.75 -30.50 -6.22
CA THR A 5 -10.72 -30.59 -5.13
C THR A 5 -10.40 -29.47 -4.14
N ILE A 6 -11.27 -28.47 -4.03
CA ILE A 6 -11.22 -27.46 -2.96
C ILE A 6 -11.74 -28.15 -1.69
N ILE A 7 -10.88 -28.46 -0.72
CA ILE A 7 -11.23 -29.25 0.48
C ILE A 7 -11.19 -28.42 1.79
N ASP A 8 -10.99 -27.11 1.74
CA ASP A 8 -10.83 -26.29 2.96
C ASP A 8 -11.69 -25.01 2.91
N GLU A 9 -12.51 -24.79 3.93
CA GLU A 9 -13.33 -23.57 4.10
C GLU A 9 -12.47 -22.31 4.05
N LYS A 10 -11.25 -22.36 4.60
CA LYS A 10 -10.29 -21.25 4.53
C LYS A 10 -9.86 -20.92 3.10
N GLN A 11 -9.75 -21.94 2.24
CA GLN A 11 -9.42 -21.75 0.82
C GLN A 11 -10.62 -21.16 0.06
N ILE A 12 -11.85 -21.55 0.43
CA ILE A 12 -13.08 -21.00 -0.17
C ILE A 12 -13.21 -19.52 0.18
N ASP A 13 -13.01 -19.14 1.44
CA ASP A 13 -13.16 -17.75 1.87
C ASP A 13 -12.05 -16.85 1.29
N SER A 14 -10.79 -17.32 1.29
CA SER A 14 -9.70 -16.60 0.62
C SER A 14 -9.94 -16.45 -0.90
N THR A 15 -10.50 -17.47 -1.55
CA THR A 15 -10.85 -17.39 -2.98
C THR A 15 -11.98 -16.38 -3.22
N ARG A 16 -12.99 -16.33 -2.35
CA ARG A 16 -14.09 -15.34 -2.45
C ARG A 16 -13.60 -13.92 -2.26
N GLU A 17 -12.75 -13.68 -1.27
CA GLU A 17 -12.12 -12.38 -1.04
C GLU A 17 -11.32 -11.95 -2.29
N HIS A 18 -10.50 -12.85 -2.83
CA HIS A 18 -9.74 -12.60 -4.06
C HIS A 18 -10.62 -12.20 -5.25
N PHE A 19 -11.71 -12.95 -5.50
CA PHE A 19 -12.63 -12.61 -6.60
C PHE A 19 -13.39 -11.30 -6.35
N SER A 20 -13.75 -11.01 -5.10
CA SER A 20 -14.40 -9.76 -4.72
C SER A 20 -13.49 -8.56 -5.01
N ASP A 21 -12.21 -8.65 -4.62
CA ASP A 21 -11.24 -7.59 -4.84
C ASP A 21 -10.97 -7.35 -6.33
N LEU A 22 -10.87 -8.43 -7.12
CA LEU A 22 -10.70 -8.32 -8.57
C LEU A 22 -11.91 -7.69 -9.26
N ASN A 23 -13.13 -8.00 -8.81
CA ASN A 23 -14.34 -7.37 -9.34
C ASN A 23 -14.38 -5.87 -8.99
N ALA A 24 -14.02 -5.51 -7.75
CA ALA A 24 -13.93 -4.10 -7.35
C ALA A 24 -12.92 -3.32 -8.20
N MET A 25 -11.77 -3.93 -8.52
CA MET A 25 -10.77 -3.31 -9.40
C MET A 25 -11.25 -3.18 -10.85
N ASN A 26 -11.96 -4.19 -11.38
CA ASN A 26 -12.56 -4.12 -12.72
C ASN A 26 -13.53 -2.94 -12.83
N GLU A 27 -14.45 -2.79 -11.87
CA GLU A 27 -15.45 -1.72 -11.87
C GLU A 27 -14.79 -0.32 -11.88
N LEU A 28 -13.75 -0.13 -11.06
CA LEU A 28 -13.01 1.13 -10.98
C LEU A 28 -12.22 1.41 -12.27
N LEU A 29 -11.65 0.38 -12.89
CA LEU A 29 -10.94 0.53 -14.17
C LEU A 29 -11.87 0.79 -15.34
N ASP A 30 -13.06 0.18 -15.37
CA ASP A 30 -14.07 0.46 -16.40
C ASP A 30 -14.56 1.91 -16.31
N GLU A 31 -14.76 2.41 -15.09
CA GLU A 31 -15.06 3.83 -14.85
C GLU A 31 -13.92 4.74 -15.32
N ALA A 32 -12.67 4.38 -15.01
CA ALA A 32 -11.49 5.12 -15.46
C ALA A 32 -11.27 5.03 -16.99
N ALA A 33 -11.55 3.89 -17.64
CA ALA A 33 -11.32 3.65 -19.06
C ALA A 33 -12.30 4.40 -19.97
N ASN A 34 -13.51 4.71 -19.48
CA ASN A 34 -14.47 5.60 -20.15
C ASN A 34 -13.92 7.03 -20.38
N SER A 35 -12.74 7.37 -19.83
CA SER A 35 -11.98 8.59 -20.13
C SER A 35 -11.07 8.50 -21.37
N GLY A 36 -11.12 7.40 -22.13
CA GLY A 36 -10.42 7.26 -23.42
C GLY A 36 -9.00 6.69 -23.32
N ILE A 37 -8.74 5.88 -22.28
CA ILE A 37 -7.41 5.32 -22.03
C ILE A 37 -7.47 3.80 -22.21
N GLU A 38 -6.70 3.25 -23.15
CA GLU A 38 -6.36 1.83 -23.12
C GLU A 38 -5.61 1.56 -21.82
N ALA A 39 -6.25 0.89 -20.87
CA ALA A 39 -5.60 0.48 -19.64
C ALA A 39 -4.48 -0.49 -20.03
N SER A 40 -3.24 0.02 -20.12
CA SER A 40 -2.07 -0.82 -20.39
C SER A 40 -1.91 -1.90 -19.30
N VAL A 41 -2.54 -1.69 -18.14
CA VAL A 41 -2.50 -2.54 -16.95
C VAL A 41 -3.88 -3.16 -16.68
N SER A 42 -3.89 -4.46 -16.43
CA SER A 42 -5.07 -5.22 -16.07
C SER A 42 -5.39 -5.13 -14.56
N PRO A 43 -6.65 -5.36 -14.16
CA PRO A 43 -7.04 -5.41 -12.75
C PRO A 43 -6.26 -6.44 -11.93
N GLY A 44 -5.96 -7.60 -12.52
CA GLY A 44 -5.14 -8.62 -11.85
C GLY A 44 -3.70 -8.18 -11.60
N GLU A 45 -3.12 -7.37 -12.50
CA GLU A 45 -1.79 -6.78 -12.29
C GLU A 45 -1.80 -5.74 -11.17
N LEU A 46 -2.82 -4.88 -11.11
CA LEU A 46 -2.98 -3.90 -10.02
C LEU A 46 -3.23 -4.59 -8.68
N TYR A 47 -4.07 -5.62 -8.66
CA TYR A 47 -4.34 -6.41 -7.46
C TYR A 47 -3.07 -7.09 -6.93
N ALA A 48 -2.33 -7.80 -7.79
CA ALA A 48 -1.08 -8.45 -7.40
C ALA A 48 -0.03 -7.42 -6.92
N PHE A 49 -0.02 -6.24 -7.54
CA PHE A 49 0.86 -5.15 -7.14
C PHE A 49 0.48 -4.55 -5.77
N ALA A 50 -0.82 -4.44 -5.46
CA ALA A 50 -1.32 -4.02 -4.14
C ALA A 50 -0.94 -5.03 -3.04
N LEU A 51 -1.01 -6.33 -3.32
CA LEU A 51 -0.66 -7.37 -2.34
C LEU A 51 0.85 -7.49 -2.04
N GLY A 52 1.68 -6.60 -2.57
CA GLY A 52 3.11 -6.70 -2.38
C GLY A 52 3.77 -7.83 -3.18
N ALA A 53 3.06 -8.49 -4.11
CA ALA A 53 3.65 -9.58 -4.88
C ALA A 53 4.79 -9.09 -5.78
N VAL A 54 5.84 -9.89 -5.90
CA VAL A 54 6.90 -9.70 -6.89
C VAL A 54 6.35 -10.13 -8.25
N ALA A 55 5.56 -9.26 -8.86
CA ALA A 55 4.99 -9.50 -10.18
C ALA A 55 6.02 -9.15 -11.26
N ALA A 56 6.11 -9.98 -12.31
CA ALA A 56 6.95 -9.72 -13.48
C ALA A 56 6.69 -8.35 -14.14
N ASN A 57 5.52 -7.75 -13.88
CA ASN A 57 5.07 -6.48 -14.44
C ASN A 57 5.03 -5.34 -13.41
N ALA A 58 5.69 -5.45 -12.25
CA ALA A 58 5.64 -4.42 -11.21
C ALA A 58 6.05 -3.03 -11.72
N ASP A 59 7.12 -2.94 -12.52
CA ASP A 59 7.58 -1.68 -13.11
C ASP A 59 6.56 -1.05 -14.06
N LYS A 60 5.85 -1.89 -14.82
CA LYS A 60 4.78 -1.47 -15.73
C LYS A 60 3.62 -0.87 -14.95
N VAL A 61 3.21 -1.51 -13.86
CA VAL A 61 2.14 -1.02 -12.97
C VAL A 61 2.56 0.28 -12.31
N GLN A 62 3.77 0.34 -11.75
CA GLN A 62 4.31 1.54 -11.11
C GLN A 62 4.34 2.73 -12.07
N ARG A 63 4.83 2.54 -13.31
CA ARG A 63 4.84 3.58 -14.32
C ARG A 63 3.43 4.05 -14.69
N ALA A 64 2.48 3.12 -14.84
CA ALA A 64 1.09 3.50 -15.12
C ALA A 64 0.48 4.33 -13.99
N LEU A 65 0.78 4.01 -12.72
CA LEU A 65 0.32 4.78 -11.56
C LEU A 65 0.95 6.17 -11.49
N GLN A 66 2.20 6.33 -11.93
CA GLN A 66 2.88 7.63 -11.98
C GLN A 66 2.36 8.50 -13.14
N ASP A 67 2.16 7.90 -14.32
CA ASP A 67 1.85 8.62 -15.56
C ASP A 67 0.35 8.93 -15.73
N ASN A 68 -0.53 8.20 -15.04
CA ASN A 68 -1.98 8.29 -15.24
C ASN A 68 -2.74 8.55 -13.94
N ALA A 69 -3.28 9.76 -13.82
CA ALA A 69 -4.06 10.19 -12.67
C ALA A 69 -5.35 9.38 -12.45
N ASN A 70 -6.01 8.93 -13.53
CA ASN A 70 -7.26 8.16 -13.41
C ASN A 70 -6.99 6.75 -12.90
N ILE A 71 -5.93 6.08 -13.38
CA ILE A 71 -5.51 4.77 -12.88
C ILE A 71 -5.07 4.88 -11.41
N ARG A 72 -4.34 5.95 -11.06
CA ARG A 72 -3.93 6.19 -9.68
C ARG A 72 -5.11 6.45 -8.74
N ALA A 73 -6.09 7.25 -9.16
CA ALA A 73 -7.31 7.48 -8.38
C ALA A 73 -8.09 6.18 -8.19
N ALA A 74 -8.30 5.39 -9.25
CA ALA A 74 -8.93 4.08 -9.16
C ALA A 74 -8.16 3.13 -8.21
N PHE A 75 -6.84 3.16 -8.24
CA PHE A 75 -6.01 2.35 -7.34
C PHE A 75 -6.10 2.82 -5.88
N GLN A 76 -6.17 4.13 -5.64
CA GLN A 76 -6.39 4.69 -4.30
C GLN A 76 -7.76 4.28 -3.75
N ASP A 77 -8.82 4.43 -4.55
CA ASP A 77 -10.18 4.03 -4.19
C ASP A 77 -10.27 2.54 -3.87
N PHE A 78 -9.53 1.73 -4.62
CA PHE A 78 -9.40 0.31 -4.33
C PHE A 78 -8.73 0.07 -2.97
N LEU A 79 -7.54 0.66 -2.72
CA LEU A 79 -6.84 0.52 -1.46
C LEU A 79 -7.69 0.96 -0.26
N GLN A 80 -8.42 2.08 -0.36
CA GLN A 80 -9.35 2.53 0.68
C GLN A 80 -10.43 1.50 1.01
N LYS A 81 -10.87 0.68 0.04
CA LYS A 81 -11.89 -0.35 0.24
C LYS A 81 -11.33 -1.65 0.80
N VAL A 82 -10.09 -2.03 0.44
CA VAL A 82 -9.54 -3.38 0.71
C VAL A 82 -8.41 -3.44 1.73
N SER A 83 -7.81 -2.30 2.07
CA SER A 83 -6.74 -2.23 3.08
C SER A 83 -7.33 -2.23 4.48
N GLN A 84 -6.93 -3.19 5.29
CA GLN A 84 -7.29 -3.25 6.71
C GLN A 84 -6.61 -2.11 7.50
N PHE A 85 -5.40 -1.74 7.10
CA PHE A 85 -4.59 -0.74 7.77
C PHE A 85 -4.46 0.49 6.89
N HIS A 86 -4.94 1.61 7.42
CA HIS A 86 -4.95 2.91 6.75
C HIS A 86 -4.56 3.99 7.74
N LEU A 87 -3.59 4.81 7.36
CA LEU A 87 -3.23 6.05 8.05
C LEU A 87 -3.67 7.21 7.15
N PRO A 88 -4.72 7.95 7.54
CA PRO A 88 -5.20 9.08 6.74
C PRO A 88 -4.16 10.19 6.70
N GLN A 89 -4.45 11.22 5.88
CA GLN A 89 -3.71 12.47 5.91
C GLN A 89 -3.57 12.99 7.35
N ALA A 90 -2.39 13.46 7.69
CA ALA A 90 -2.13 13.98 9.02
C ALA A 90 -2.85 15.32 9.16
N ILE A 91 -3.88 15.38 10.01
CA ILE A 91 -4.51 16.64 10.40
C ILE A 91 -3.59 17.33 11.41
N ALA A 92 -2.50 17.94 10.93
CA ALA A 92 -1.54 18.61 11.80
C ALA A 92 -2.12 19.95 12.27
N ALA A 93 -2.34 20.06 13.58
CA ALA A 93 -2.38 21.33 14.28
C ALA A 93 -1.01 21.62 14.90
N SER A 94 0.06 21.71 14.10
CA SER A 94 1.38 22.23 14.52
C SER A 94 2.39 22.13 13.37
N THR A 95 3.17 23.19 13.17
CA THR A 95 4.22 23.42 12.16
C THR A 95 5.51 22.59 12.36
N ALA A 96 5.42 21.33 12.79
CA ALA A 96 6.57 20.44 12.96
C ALA A 96 6.45 19.21 12.05
N ASP A 97 7.59 18.71 11.56
CA ASP A 97 7.66 17.51 10.72
C ASP A 97 6.89 16.33 11.34
N VAL A 98 6.11 15.62 10.53
CA VAL A 98 5.30 14.48 10.99
C VAL A 98 6.21 13.25 11.13
N ASP A 99 6.81 13.08 12.31
CA ASP A 99 7.61 11.89 12.62
C ASP A 99 6.76 10.72 13.13
N VAL A 100 5.47 10.94 13.42
CA VAL A 100 4.53 9.88 13.85
C VAL A 100 3.20 10.03 13.13
N ARG A 101 2.72 8.92 12.56
CA ARG A 101 1.38 8.78 12.00
C ARG A 101 0.63 7.68 12.73
N GLU A 102 -0.63 7.94 13.02
CA GLU A 102 -1.49 6.97 13.70
C GLU A 102 -2.78 6.77 12.90
N GLY A 103 -3.13 5.50 12.69
CA GLY A 103 -4.42 5.04 12.20
C GLY A 103 -5.10 4.14 13.24
N PRO A 104 -6.36 3.74 13.02
CA PRO A 104 -7.13 2.98 14.00
C PRO A 104 -6.51 1.65 14.44
N GLN A 105 -5.76 0.99 13.55
CA GLN A 105 -5.14 -0.32 13.79
C GLN A 105 -3.65 -0.38 13.44
N CYS A 106 -3.01 0.77 13.20
CA CYS A 106 -1.60 0.81 12.82
C CYS A 106 -0.97 2.15 13.16
N LYS A 107 0.35 2.15 13.34
CA LYS A 107 1.15 3.34 13.60
C LYS A 107 2.44 3.26 12.81
N ILE A 108 2.90 4.39 12.30
CA ILE A 108 4.21 4.53 11.66
C ILE A 108 4.99 5.61 12.41
N SER A 109 6.20 5.29 12.87
CA SER A 109 7.12 6.26 13.45
C SER A 109 8.46 6.31 12.71
N ILE A 110 9.04 7.50 12.66
CA ILE A 110 10.37 7.77 12.12
C ILE A 110 11.29 8.09 13.29
N GLU A 111 12.31 7.26 13.50
CA GLU A 111 13.28 7.45 14.58
C GLU A 111 14.70 7.64 14.02
N PRO A 112 15.44 8.69 14.43
CA PRO A 112 16.83 8.86 14.01
C PRO A 112 17.71 7.69 14.44
N SER A 113 18.56 7.21 13.51
CA SER A 113 19.55 6.20 13.85
C SER A 113 20.65 6.77 14.73
N GLN A 114 20.97 6.08 15.83
CA GLN A 114 22.10 6.42 16.69
C GLN A 114 23.44 5.94 16.11
N ALA A 115 23.40 4.99 15.16
CA ALA A 115 24.59 4.40 14.55
C ALA A 115 25.06 5.17 13.30
N ASN A 116 24.12 5.77 12.55
CA ASN A 116 24.42 6.56 11.36
C ASN A 116 23.48 7.79 11.30
N PRO A 117 24.02 9.02 11.39
CA PRO A 117 23.19 10.24 11.44
C PRO A 117 22.42 10.52 10.14
N ASP A 118 22.82 9.93 9.02
CA ASP A 118 22.14 10.10 7.73
C ASP A 118 20.97 9.11 7.56
N GLN A 119 20.72 8.24 8.55
CA GLN A 119 19.69 7.20 8.48
C GLN A 119 18.62 7.36 9.55
N VAL A 120 17.43 6.89 9.22
CA VAL A 120 16.29 6.76 10.13
C VAL A 120 15.76 5.32 10.10
N TYR A 121 15.13 4.95 11.20
CA TYR A 121 14.30 3.78 11.29
C TYR A 121 12.86 4.18 11.00
N VAL A 122 12.25 3.56 9.99
CA VAL A 122 10.81 3.60 9.77
C VAL A 122 10.23 2.38 10.44
N ILE A 123 9.49 2.58 11.53
CA ILE A 123 8.90 1.53 12.35
C ILE A 123 7.40 1.49 12.04
N VAL A 124 6.90 0.31 11.65
CA VAL A 124 5.49 0.07 11.38
C VAL A 124 4.96 -0.88 12.45
N GLU A 125 3.99 -0.42 13.22
CA GLU A 125 3.35 -1.16 14.31
C GLU A 125 1.89 -1.45 13.95
N LEU A 126 1.42 -2.68 14.16
CA LEU A 126 0.03 -3.10 13.92
C LEU A 126 -0.67 -3.40 15.25
N ALA A 127 -1.87 -2.88 15.44
CA ALA A 127 -2.71 -3.19 16.58
C ALA A 127 -3.62 -4.38 16.25
N GLY A 128 -3.23 -5.59 16.67
CA GLY A 128 -4.04 -6.80 16.52
C GLY A 128 -3.20 -8.05 16.29
N GLY A 129 -3.62 -9.19 16.87
CA GLY A 129 -2.95 -10.48 16.68
C GLY A 129 -3.30 -11.16 15.36
N GLU A 130 -2.30 -11.82 14.74
CA GLU A 130 -2.33 -12.77 13.62
C GLU A 130 -3.30 -12.51 12.44
N ALA A 131 -3.74 -11.27 12.19
CA ALA A 131 -4.30 -10.92 10.89
C ALA A 131 -3.23 -11.09 9.79
N SER A 132 -3.65 -11.25 8.53
CA SER A 132 -2.75 -11.26 7.38
C SER A 132 -1.84 -10.03 7.43
N GLN A 133 -0.57 -10.23 7.77
CA GLN A 133 0.40 -9.14 7.87
C GLN A 133 0.63 -8.53 6.49
N PRO A 134 0.62 -7.19 6.37
CA PRO A 134 0.83 -6.52 5.12
C PRO A 134 2.27 -6.77 4.63
N LYS A 135 2.43 -6.85 3.31
CA LYS A 135 3.71 -7.02 2.63
C LYS A 135 4.12 -5.78 1.86
N ALA A 136 3.21 -4.83 1.68
CA ALA A 136 3.45 -3.57 1.02
C ALA A 136 2.89 -2.40 1.82
N MET A 137 3.63 -1.30 1.77
CA MET A 137 3.18 0.03 2.17
C MET A 137 3.05 0.88 0.91
N HIS A 138 1.87 1.46 0.71
CA HIS A 138 1.54 2.35 -0.39
C HIS A 138 1.42 3.77 0.15
N LEU A 139 2.27 4.67 -0.36
CA LEU A 139 2.30 6.09 -0.01
C LEU A 139 1.65 6.87 -1.17
N MET A 140 0.47 7.42 -0.88
CA MET A 140 -0.34 8.19 -1.83
C MET A 140 -0.18 9.68 -1.51
N GLY A 141 0.82 10.32 -2.10
CA GLY A 141 1.09 11.74 -1.91
C GLY A 141 0.23 12.64 -2.81
N THR A 142 0.47 13.95 -2.73
CA THR A 142 -0.24 14.92 -3.59
C THR A 142 0.18 14.81 -5.06
N GLY A 143 -0.75 15.16 -5.96
CA GLY A 143 -0.47 15.20 -7.41
C GLY A 143 -0.16 13.81 -7.98
N ASN A 144 1.06 13.64 -8.50
CA ASN A 144 1.55 12.39 -9.11
C ASN A 144 2.46 11.56 -8.19
N SER A 145 2.62 11.97 -6.94
CA SER A 145 3.51 11.31 -5.99
C SER A 145 2.92 9.98 -5.54
N TYR A 146 3.56 8.89 -5.94
CA TYR A 146 3.19 7.54 -5.55
C TYR A 146 4.44 6.70 -5.33
N LEU A 147 4.50 6.05 -4.17
CA LEU A 147 5.58 5.13 -3.84
C LEU A 147 5.04 3.87 -3.19
N ARG A 148 5.54 2.73 -3.64
CA ARG A 148 5.33 1.43 -3.01
C ARG A 148 6.63 1.00 -2.35
N VAL A 149 6.51 0.57 -1.10
CA VAL A 149 7.62 0.03 -0.32
C VAL A 149 7.28 -1.39 0.09
N ALA A 150 8.21 -2.33 -0.10
CA ALA A 150 8.05 -3.68 0.42
C ALA A 150 8.30 -3.66 1.93
N LEU A 151 7.39 -4.23 2.70
CA LEU A 151 7.54 -4.36 4.14
C LEU A 151 8.28 -5.66 4.46
N PRO A 152 9.23 -5.64 5.42
CA PRO A 152 9.81 -6.87 5.93
C PRO A 152 8.77 -7.66 6.73
N GLU A 153 9.14 -8.87 7.15
CA GLU A 153 8.31 -9.67 8.03
C GLU A 153 8.05 -8.93 9.35
N PHE A 154 6.82 -9.01 9.85
CA PHE A 154 6.46 -8.43 11.13
C PHE A 154 6.74 -9.43 12.24
N TYR A 155 7.50 -8.99 13.24
CA TYR A 155 7.75 -9.73 14.46
C TYR A 155 6.97 -9.05 15.60
N ASP A 156 6.08 -9.81 16.25
CA ASP A 156 5.20 -9.30 17.32
C ASP A 156 4.41 -8.03 16.90
N GLY A 157 3.95 -7.99 15.64
CA GLY A 157 3.22 -6.85 15.10
C GLY A 157 4.08 -5.65 14.70
N ILE A 158 5.41 -5.79 14.70
CA ILE A 158 6.36 -4.71 14.37
C ILE A 158 7.22 -5.09 13.15
N ALA A 159 7.29 -4.20 12.16
CA ALA A 159 8.24 -4.25 11.05
C ALA A 159 9.10 -2.99 11.04
N GLN A 160 10.36 -3.10 10.65
CA GLN A 160 11.30 -1.98 10.67
C GLN A 160 12.12 -1.91 9.38
N LEU A 161 12.18 -0.72 8.78
CA LEU A 161 13.00 -0.40 7.63
C LEU A 161 14.10 0.57 8.04
N ILE A 162 15.26 0.49 7.36
CA ILE A 162 16.34 1.46 7.50
C ILE A 162 16.35 2.27 6.21
N GLU A 163 16.13 3.57 6.34
CA GLU A 163 16.04 4.49 5.21
C GLU A 163 17.00 5.66 5.40
N GLU A 164 17.46 6.23 4.30
CA GLU A 164 18.22 7.49 4.33
C GLU A 164 17.27 8.65 4.69
N CYS A 165 17.71 9.60 5.50
CA CYS A 165 16.94 10.79 5.90
C CYS A 165 16.39 11.58 4.71
N ALA A 166 17.10 11.55 3.58
CA ALA A 166 16.75 12.24 2.34
C ALA A 166 15.97 11.36 1.35
N SER A 167 15.56 10.15 1.73
CA SER A 167 14.82 9.26 0.84
C SER A 167 13.40 9.76 0.56
N GLU A 168 12.87 9.38 -0.60
CA GLU A 168 11.50 9.73 -0.99
C GLU A 168 10.46 9.12 -0.02
N ILE A 169 10.75 7.96 0.56
CA ILE A 169 9.90 7.31 1.59
C ILE A 169 9.74 8.22 2.80
N VAL A 170 10.85 8.75 3.33
CA VAL A 170 10.86 9.63 4.50
C VAL A 170 10.17 10.96 4.18
N ALA A 171 10.42 11.52 2.99
CA ALA A 171 9.75 12.74 2.55
C ALA A 171 8.22 12.57 2.49
N LEU A 172 7.73 11.49 1.89
CA LEU A 172 6.29 11.21 1.79
C LEU A 172 5.66 10.91 3.15
N LEU A 173 6.33 10.17 4.02
CA LEU A 173 5.84 9.92 5.37
C LEU A 173 5.73 11.21 6.20
N ARG A 174 6.61 12.18 5.99
CA ARG A 174 6.53 13.48 6.68
C ARG A 174 5.53 14.45 6.06
N ASP A 175 5.18 14.29 4.80
CA ASP A 175 4.22 15.15 4.10
C ASP A 175 2.79 14.92 4.62
N PRO A 176 2.17 15.87 5.35
CA PRO A 176 0.86 15.67 5.98
C PRO A 176 -0.25 15.29 4.99
N ASP A 177 -0.12 15.63 3.71
CA ASP A 177 -1.12 15.35 2.68
C ASP A 177 -1.00 13.92 2.10
N THR A 178 0.02 13.15 2.49
CA THR A 178 0.17 11.74 2.11
C THR A 178 -0.82 10.87 2.86
N GLU A 179 -1.56 10.00 2.17
CA GLU A 179 -2.26 8.85 2.76
C GLU A 179 -1.39 7.60 2.69
N VAL A 180 -1.49 6.73 3.69
CA VAL A 180 -0.72 5.48 3.74
C VAL A 180 -1.63 4.28 3.90
N PHE A 181 -1.48 3.31 3.00
CA PHE A 181 -2.20 2.03 3.04
C PHE A 181 -1.23 0.87 3.21
N LEU A 182 -1.51 -0.05 4.13
CA LEU A 182 -0.75 -1.29 4.27
C LEU A 182 -1.58 -2.46 3.76
N LYS A 183 -0.98 -3.31 2.93
CA LYS A 183 -1.66 -4.45 2.31
C LYS A 183 -0.75 -5.65 2.15
#